data_AF-A0A4V1K1Q0-F1
#
_entry.id   AF-A0A4V1K1Q0-F1
#
_cell.length_a   1.000
_cell.length_b   1.000
_cell.length_c   1.000
_cell.angle_alpha   90.00
_cell.angle_beta   90.00
_cell.angle_gamma   90.00
#
_symmetry.space_group_name_H-M   'P 1'
#
loop_
_entity.id
_entity.type
_entity.pdbx_description
1 polymer ?
#
loop_
_entity_poly.entity_id
_entity_poly.type
_entity_poly.pdbx_seq_one_letter_code
_entity_poly.pdbx_strand_id
1 'polypeptide(L)'
;MSNDGWKHVVKEHFSSKNKSQFTITQDELKSLLQSNDIVKTPVTRTLDSADGIRYVREIDVGYNIGIDKFNNFQPTSIMTILTDKYGNLVTTFPGVIK
;
A
#
# COMPACT_ATOMS: atom_id res chain seq x y z
N MET A 1 -4.06 -6.69 -11.70
CA MET A 1 -2.83 -6.21 -11.04
C MET A 1 -1.68 -6.34 -12.01
N SER A 2 -0.87 -5.30 -12.22
CA SER A 2 0.36 -5.44 -12.98
C SER A 2 1.32 -6.36 -12.21
N ASN A 3 2.07 -7.20 -12.92
CA ASN A 3 2.98 -8.14 -12.28
C ASN A 3 4.13 -7.40 -11.55
N ASP A 4 4.49 -6.21 -12.01
CA ASP A 4 5.65 -5.47 -11.50
C ASP A 4 5.35 -4.70 -10.21
N GLY A 5 4.16 -4.13 -10.06
CA GLY A 5 3.75 -3.48 -8.81
C GLY A 5 3.66 -4.49 -7.66
N TRP A 6 3.11 -5.68 -7.92
CA TRP A 6 3.07 -6.74 -6.91
C TRP A 6 4.46 -7.24 -6.52
N LYS A 7 5.34 -7.48 -7.50
CA LYS A 7 6.75 -7.86 -7.22
C LYS A 7 7.45 -6.80 -6.37
N HIS A 8 7.20 -5.52 -6.63
CA HIS A 8 7.73 -4.43 -5.81
C HIS A 8 7.24 -4.54 -4.36
N VAL A 9 5.94 -4.74 -4.15
CA VAL A 9 5.35 -4.90 -2.81
C VAL A 9 6.01 -6.04 -2.05
N VAL A 10 6.13 -7.23 -2.66
CA VAL A 10 6.77 -8.38 -2.02
C VAL A 10 8.23 -8.08 -1.67
N LYS A 11 8.98 -7.51 -2.62
CA LYS A 11 10.41 -7.21 -2.43
C LYS A 11 10.68 -6.16 -1.35
N GLU A 12 9.80 -5.18 -1.18
CA GLU A 12 10.05 -4.03 -0.32
C GLU A 12 9.29 -4.08 1.01
N HIS A 13 8.13 -4.73 1.06
CA HIS A 13 7.18 -4.69 2.18
C HIS A 13 6.83 -6.07 2.77
N PHE A 14 7.38 -7.16 2.21
CA PHE A 14 7.45 -8.50 2.81
C PHE A 14 8.91 -8.96 2.92
N SER A 15 9.75 -8.10 3.47
CA SER A 15 11.20 -8.27 3.55
C SER A 15 11.74 -7.84 4.92
N SER A 16 13.06 -7.82 5.08
CA SER A 16 13.73 -7.28 6.28
C SER A 16 14.26 -5.86 6.09
N LYS A 17 13.77 -5.13 5.07
CA LYS A 17 14.25 -3.78 4.76
C LYS A 17 13.76 -2.76 5.78
N ASN A 18 14.53 -1.68 5.94
CA ASN A 18 14.14 -0.47 6.67
C ASN A 18 13.07 0.32 5.87
N LYS A 19 11.85 -0.23 5.83
CA LYS A 19 10.63 0.26 5.17
C LYS A 19 9.42 -0.22 5.98
N SER A 20 8.25 0.37 5.79
CA SER A 20 7.03 -0.20 6.35
C SER A 20 6.87 -1.66 5.91
N GLN A 21 6.55 -2.57 6.82
CA GLN A 21 6.44 -4.00 6.52
C GLN A 21 5.05 -4.49 6.88
N PHE A 22 4.43 -5.28 6.00
CA PHE A 22 3.21 -6.01 6.33
C PHE A 22 3.51 -7.10 7.35
N THR A 23 2.58 -7.29 8.29
CA THR A 23 2.56 -8.44 9.21
C THR A 23 1.49 -9.46 8.84
N ILE A 24 0.50 -9.05 8.03
CA ILE A 24 -0.47 -9.95 7.40
C ILE A 24 0.18 -10.79 6.30
N THR A 25 -0.51 -11.81 5.80
CA THR A 25 0.01 -12.63 4.71
C THR A 25 -0.12 -11.95 3.35
N GLN A 26 0.66 -12.41 2.37
CA GLN A 26 0.53 -11.94 0.98
C GLN A 26 -0.86 -12.21 0.40
N ASP A 27 -1.47 -13.34 0.73
CA ASP A 27 -2.79 -13.69 0.21
C ASP A 27 -3.89 -12.85 0.85
N GLU A 28 -3.78 -12.58 2.16
CA GLU A 28 -4.66 -11.63 2.83
C GLU A 28 -4.56 -10.23 2.21
N LEU A 29 -3.34 -9.75 1.93
CA LEU A 29 -3.17 -8.47 1.25
C LEU A 29 -3.79 -8.45 -0.16
N LYS A 30 -3.65 -9.54 -0.94
CA LYS A 30 -4.31 -9.64 -2.25
C LYS A 30 -5.82 -9.56 -2.11
N SER A 31 -6.41 -10.30 -1.15
CA SER A 31 -7.84 -10.27 -0.87
C SER A 31 -8.31 -8.87 -0.49
N LEU A 32 -7.57 -8.14 0.36
CA LEU A 32 -7.87 -6.75 0.69
C LEU A 32 -7.88 -5.86 -0.55
N LEU A 33 -6.82 -5.89 -1.36
CA LEU A 33 -6.69 -5.07 -2.57
C LEU A 33 -7.75 -5.35 -3.64
N GLN A 34 -8.39 -6.53 -3.59
CA GLN A 34 -9.47 -6.94 -4.49
C GLN A 34 -10.87 -6.73 -3.90
N SER A 35 -10.97 -6.39 -2.62
CA SER A 35 -12.26 -6.20 -1.96
C SER A 35 -12.98 -4.96 -2.52
N ASN A 36 -14.31 -5.06 -2.60
CA ASN A 36 -15.14 -3.97 -3.13
C ASN A 36 -14.97 -2.66 -2.37
N ASP A 37 -14.78 -2.73 -1.06
CA ASP A 37 -14.63 -1.54 -0.21
C ASP A 37 -13.33 -0.80 -0.55
N ILE A 38 -12.22 -1.53 -0.71
CA ILE A 38 -10.92 -0.95 -1.05
C ILE A 38 -10.88 -0.42 -2.48
N VAL A 39 -11.44 -1.17 -3.45
CA VAL A 39 -11.45 -0.77 -4.86
C VAL A 39 -12.28 0.49 -5.09
N LYS A 40 -13.36 0.68 -4.33
CA LYS A 40 -14.25 1.85 -4.44
C LYS A 40 -13.78 3.06 -3.64
N THR A 41 -12.74 2.93 -2.81
CA THR A 41 -12.20 4.06 -2.07
C THR A 41 -11.74 5.16 -3.03
N PRO A 42 -12.18 6.42 -2.81
CA PRO A 42 -11.75 7.54 -3.64
C PRO A 42 -10.25 7.82 -3.44
N VAL A 43 -9.64 8.40 -4.48
CA VAL A 43 -8.28 8.94 -4.39
C VAL A 43 -8.31 10.14 -3.45
N THR A 44 -7.43 10.17 -2.45
CA THR A 44 -7.34 11.26 -1.46
C THR A 44 -6.38 12.36 -1.90
N ARG A 45 -5.35 12.01 -2.67
CA ARG A 45 -4.38 12.96 -3.23
C ARG A 45 -3.57 12.36 -4.39
N THR A 46 -2.79 13.21 -5.04
CA THR A 46 -1.81 12.83 -6.06
C THR A 46 -0.40 13.16 -5.62
N LEU A 47 0.58 12.37 -6.06
CA LEU A 47 2.00 12.62 -5.88
C LEU A 47 2.71 12.61 -7.23
N ASP A 48 3.49 13.64 -7.51
CA ASP A 48 4.39 13.63 -8.67
C ASP A 48 5.57 12.69 -8.41
N SER A 49 5.90 11.87 -9.40
CA SER A 49 7.07 11.00 -9.36
C SER A 49 7.77 11.01 -10.71
N ALA A 50 9.02 10.53 -10.75
CA ALA A 50 9.81 10.47 -11.98
C ALA A 50 9.10 9.69 -13.11
N ASP A 51 8.27 8.70 -12.77
CA ASP A 51 7.53 7.88 -13.75
C ASP A 51 6.07 8.35 -13.93
N GLY A 52 5.74 9.56 -13.48
CA GLY A 52 4.43 10.19 -13.59
C GLY A 52 3.64 10.26 -12.29
N ILE A 53 2.41 10.76 -12.39
CA ILE A 53 1.50 10.99 -11.25
C ILE A 53 1.10 9.65 -10.61
N ARG A 54 1.19 9.59 -9.28
CA ARG A 54 0.67 8.50 -8.44
C ARG A 54 -0.61 8.94 -7.78
N TYR A 55 -1.62 8.07 -7.83
CA TYR A 55 -2.92 8.30 -7.22
C TYR A 55 -2.96 7.56 -5.89
N VAL A 56 -3.07 8.31 -4.80
CA VAL A 56 -2.95 7.80 -3.43
C VAL A 56 -4.33 7.53 -2.86
N ARG A 57 -4.47 6.37 -2.22
CA ARG A 57 -5.57 6.03 -1.32
C ARG A 57 -4.99 5.66 0.03
N GLU A 58 -5.54 6.21 1.09
CA GLU A 58 -5.19 5.88 2.47
C GLU A 58 -6.45 5.33 3.13
N ILE A 59 -6.36 4.10 3.63
CA ILE A 59 -7.53 3.35 4.09
C ILE A 59 -7.23 2.76 5.45
N ASP A 60 -8.13 2.99 6.41
CA ASP A 60 -8.12 2.25 7.66
C ASP A 60 -8.81 0.91 7.46
N VAL A 61 -8.06 -0.19 7.63
CA VAL A 61 -8.56 -1.56 7.47
C VAL A 61 -9.26 -2.05 8.75
N GLY A 62 -9.13 -1.31 9.87
CA GLY A 62 -9.80 -1.61 11.14
C GLY A 62 -9.09 -2.65 12.01
N TYR A 63 -7.96 -3.20 11.56
CA TYR A 63 -7.09 -4.07 12.34
C TYR A 63 -5.63 -3.89 11.94
N ASN A 64 -4.70 -4.28 12.81
CA ASN A 64 -3.28 -4.12 12.56
C ASN A 64 -2.82 -4.96 11.34
N ILE A 65 -2.32 -4.29 10.32
CA ILE A 65 -1.83 -4.93 9.07
C ILE A 65 -0.31 -4.90 8.93
N GLY A 66 0.39 -4.15 9.77
CA GLY A 66 1.84 -4.05 9.69
C GLY A 66 2.44 -2.93 10.54
N ILE A 67 3.70 -2.62 10.25
CA ILE A 67 4.47 -1.58 10.94
C ILE A 67 4.76 -0.41 10.01
N ASP A 68 4.60 0.81 10.51
CA ASP A 68 4.79 2.04 9.74
C ASP A 68 6.17 2.66 9.99
N LYS A 69 7.02 2.69 8.97
CA LYS A 69 8.33 3.35 9.04
C LYS A 69 8.23 4.84 9.36
N PHE A 70 7.19 5.53 8.86
CA PHE A 70 7.00 6.97 9.07
C PHE A 70 6.45 7.30 10.47
N ASN A 71 6.15 6.26 11.25
CA ASN A 71 5.73 6.35 12.64
C ASN A 71 6.57 5.42 13.53
N ASN A 72 7.90 5.46 13.39
CA ASN A 72 8.84 4.73 14.25
C ASN A 72 8.56 3.22 14.36
N PHE A 73 8.14 2.60 13.25
CA PHE A 73 7.80 1.18 13.16
C PHE A 73 6.69 0.74 14.12
N GLN A 74 5.81 1.66 14.53
CA GLN A 74 4.65 1.29 15.33
C GLN A 74 3.62 0.51 14.49
N PRO A 75 2.88 -0.42 15.12
CA PRO A 75 1.75 -1.11 14.48
C PRO A 75 0.73 -0.13 13.90
N THR A 76 0.09 -0.49 12.79
CA THR A 76 -0.89 0.35 12.11
C THR A 76 -1.96 -0.47 11.39
N SER A 77 -3.18 0.05 11.37
CA SER A 77 -4.28 -0.44 10.53
C SER A 77 -4.41 0.32 9.21
N ILE A 78 -3.64 1.39 9.03
CA ILE A 78 -3.72 2.22 7.83
C ILE A 78 -2.91 1.57 6.70
N MET A 79 -3.52 1.43 5.53
CA MET A 79 -2.89 1.00 4.29
C MET A 79 -2.84 2.16 3.30
N THR A 80 -1.66 2.45 2.77
CA THR A 80 -1.50 3.37 1.64
C THR A 80 -1.36 2.59 0.35
N ILE A 81 -2.18 2.90 -0.66
CA ILE A 81 -2.16 2.30 -1.99
C ILE A 81 -1.82 3.38 -3.02
N LEU A 82 -0.82 3.11 -3.85
CA LEU A 82 -0.44 3.97 -4.98
C LEU A 82 -0.76 3.26 -6.29
N THR A 83 -1.54 3.91 -7.14
CA THR A 83 -1.80 3.45 -8.51
C THR A 83 -1.30 4.43 -9.56
N ASP A 84 -1.11 3.96 -10.79
CA ASP A 84 -0.96 4.83 -11.96
C ASP A 84 -2.32 5.38 -12.43
N LYS A 85 -2.30 6.17 -13.51
CA LYS A 85 -3.51 6.76 -14.12
C LYS A 85 -4.52 5.75 -14.68
N TYR A 86 -4.11 4.49 -14.88
CA TYR A 86 -4.96 3.40 -15.35
C TYR A 86 -5.47 2.54 -14.19
N GLY A 87 -5.12 2.86 -12.95
CA GLY A 87 -5.48 2.07 -11.77
C GLY A 87 -4.58 0.84 -11.55
N ASN A 88 -3.46 0.71 -12.27
CA ASN A 88 -2.52 -0.37 -12.00
C ASN A 88 -1.79 -0.10 -10.69
N LEU A 89 -1.63 -1.16 -9.88
CA LEU A 89 -0.85 -1.11 -8.67
C LEU A 89 0.61 -0.71 -8.98
N VAL A 90 1.09 0.31 -8.28
CA VAL A 90 2.50 0.73 -8.28
C VAL A 90 3.18 0.21 -7.03
N THR A 91 2.57 0.49 -5.86
CA THR A 91 2.97 -0.08 -4.56
C THR A 91 1.81 0.01 -3.58
N THR A 92 1.91 -0.74 -2.48
CA THR A 92 1.07 -0.59 -1.29
C THR A 92 1.90 -0.92 -0.06
N PHE A 93 1.62 -0.27 1.07
CA PHE A 93 2.32 -0.51 2.33
C PHE A 93 1.52 -0.05 3.55
N PRO A 94 1.85 -0.57 4.76
CA PRO A 94 1.29 -0.08 6.01
C PRO A 94 1.79 1.32 6.36
N GLY A 95 0.89 2.18 6.81
CA GLY A 95 1.17 3.54 7.22
C GLY A 95 0.72 4.58 6.20
N VAL A 96 1.10 5.83 6.46
CA VAL A 96 0.75 7.01 5.65
C VAL A 96 2.02 7.68 5.15
N ILE A 97 2.03 8.12 3.88
CA ILE A 97 3.13 8.95 3.36
C ILE A 97 3.07 10.32 4.04
N LYS A 98 4.14 10.73 4.72
CA LYS A 98 4.29 12.11 5.18
C LYS A 98 4.98 12.97 4.13
#